data_AF-A0A0J0YA35-F1
#
_entry.id   AF-A0A0J0YA35-F1
#
_cell.length_a   1.000
_cell.length_b   1.000
_cell.length_c   1.000
_cell.angle_alpha   90.00
_cell.angle_beta   90.00
_cell.angle_gamma   90.00
#
_symmetry.space_group_name_H-M   'P 1'
#
loop_
_entity.id
_entity.type
_entity.pdbx_description
1 polymer ?
#
loop_
_entity_poly.entity_id
_entity_poly.type
_entity_poly.pdbx_seq_one_letter_code
_entity_poly.pdbx_strand_id
1 'polypeptide(L)'
;MKKIMIWVMLVLAAPVFGQKNILNKTSVLFVGYDPAKALPEIKRMAPGMMSAKDFIAQYPSRMPAFKELLSRYFSTVKTIDCRDWKPEDSQGYDVTVFDFPTSILEPEKREKLESGKIENIPARYLPDNFDKPVIFIANTADVMGRKIGLKLDWLCLCLDADAHHVNANHAIFKGQLEKVNPTLEQKKTPEGIFHYSTGANVPKEIPMWRVQKTSYSENKGARVGLVARGNRFAESPDTETISSGVCLKDVGAVALGRHGNFFLWGFGASPLDMTDEAKKVFVNAVAYMKQFDGKIPIARKFNDRMATTDDVIEIIANATKEKYNDYVKEIQSSNSNRAVRGKLIKDKKAAGQALTPEEEAIFPYIDRVQEVDTYEQYLKKRMGNLSNKFGNDASAFRKYLTENLKYVYCNPAGSFEYSIDEDVKHVGISNHDVKLLEKCVTMLAANDQPELASRVLKRYTNENFISANDWRNWLSQNRSKLFFTETGGYKFMINTYSK
;
A
#
# COMPACT_ATOMS: atom_id res chain seq x y z
N MET A 1 -1.10 -81.60 -13.06
CA MET A 1 -1.70 -80.56 -13.94
C MET A 1 -2.76 -79.83 -13.15
N LYS A 2 -2.47 -78.58 -12.73
CA LYS A 2 -3.27 -77.80 -11.78
C LYS A 2 -4.41 -77.07 -12.52
N LYS A 3 -5.65 -77.25 -12.04
CA LYS A 3 -6.82 -76.48 -12.46
C LYS A 3 -6.72 -75.07 -11.88
N ILE A 4 -6.74 -74.04 -12.74
CA ILE A 4 -6.77 -72.63 -12.34
C ILE A 4 -8.22 -72.14 -12.42
N MET A 5 -8.64 -71.53 -11.32
CA MET A 5 -9.96 -71.01 -11.02
C MET A 5 -10.07 -69.58 -11.57
N ILE A 6 -11.04 -69.31 -12.44
CA ILE A 6 -11.32 -67.97 -12.98
C ILE A 6 -12.25 -67.24 -12.01
N TRP A 7 -11.76 -66.17 -11.39
CA TRP A 7 -12.58 -65.22 -10.62
C TRP A 7 -13.06 -64.11 -11.54
N VAL A 8 -14.38 -63.96 -11.68
CA VAL A 8 -15.02 -62.82 -12.33
C VAL A 8 -15.15 -61.69 -11.30
N MET A 9 -14.40 -60.60 -11.48
CA MET A 9 -14.62 -59.36 -10.73
C MET A 9 -15.80 -58.60 -11.32
N LEU A 10 -16.90 -58.52 -10.57
CA LEU A 10 -17.98 -57.57 -10.79
C LEU A 10 -17.50 -56.17 -10.38
N VAL A 11 -17.28 -55.29 -11.36
CA VAL A 11 -17.06 -53.86 -11.14
C VAL A 11 -18.42 -53.21 -10.82
N LEU A 12 -18.66 -52.93 -9.55
CA LEU A 12 -19.75 -52.05 -9.12
C LEU A 12 -19.38 -50.62 -9.49
N ALA A 13 -20.01 -50.08 -10.54
CA ALA A 13 -20.02 -48.66 -10.83
C ALA A 13 -20.82 -47.93 -9.74
N ALA A 14 -20.13 -47.43 -8.72
CA ALA A 14 -20.71 -46.46 -7.79
C ALA A 14 -20.90 -45.13 -8.54
N PRO A 15 -22.09 -44.51 -8.52
CA PRO A 15 -22.26 -43.17 -9.04
C PRO A 15 -21.43 -42.22 -8.17
N VAL A 16 -20.51 -41.49 -8.79
CA VAL A 16 -19.86 -40.33 -8.19
C VAL A 16 -20.97 -39.32 -7.91
N PHE A 17 -21.52 -39.34 -6.69
CA PHE A 17 -22.35 -38.27 -6.19
C PHE A 17 -21.49 -37.00 -6.19
N GLY A 18 -21.67 -36.17 -7.21
CA GLY A 18 -21.16 -34.81 -7.20
C GLY A 18 -21.66 -34.13 -5.94
N GLN A 19 -20.75 -33.84 -5.02
CA GLN A 19 -21.04 -33.07 -3.82
C GLN A 19 -21.59 -31.72 -4.30
N LYS A 20 -22.90 -31.48 -4.10
CA LYS A 20 -23.49 -30.17 -4.34
C LYS A 20 -22.77 -29.20 -3.41
N ASN A 21 -21.82 -28.44 -3.94
CA ASN A 21 -21.18 -27.36 -3.20
C ASN A 21 -22.28 -26.38 -2.78
N ILE A 22 -22.55 -26.31 -1.47
CA ILE A 22 -23.45 -25.31 -0.93
C ILE A 22 -22.74 -23.97 -1.08
N LEU A 23 -23.24 -23.14 -2.00
CA LEU A 23 -22.70 -21.81 -2.23
C LEU A 23 -22.82 -20.95 -0.97
N ASN A 24 -21.81 -20.14 -0.69
CA ASN A 24 -21.81 -19.17 0.39
C ASN A 24 -22.87 -18.08 0.11
N LYS A 25 -23.63 -17.69 1.13
CA LYS A 25 -24.72 -16.71 1.01
C LYS A 25 -24.25 -15.25 0.87
N THR A 26 -22.94 -15.00 0.94
CA THR A 26 -22.36 -13.68 0.69
C THR A 26 -22.74 -13.20 -0.71
N SER A 27 -23.31 -12.01 -0.77
CA SER A 27 -23.67 -11.32 -2.00
C SER A 27 -22.53 -10.43 -2.47
N VAL A 28 -22.14 -10.56 -3.75
CA VAL A 28 -20.97 -9.90 -4.31
C VAL A 28 -21.34 -9.04 -5.51
N LEU A 29 -20.94 -7.77 -5.48
CA LEU A 29 -20.96 -6.89 -6.65
C LEU A 29 -19.54 -6.80 -7.21
N PHE A 30 -19.36 -7.20 -8.47
CA PHE A 30 -18.12 -7.00 -9.20
C PHE A 30 -18.25 -5.80 -10.14
N VAL A 31 -17.35 -4.83 -9.99
CA VAL A 31 -17.33 -3.57 -10.75
C VAL A 31 -16.11 -3.56 -11.65
N GLY A 32 -16.34 -3.60 -12.96
CA GLY A 32 -15.29 -3.65 -13.98
C GLY A 32 -15.83 -3.17 -15.32
N TYR A 33 -15.05 -3.26 -16.40
CA TYR A 33 -15.58 -2.92 -17.72
C TYR A 33 -16.48 -4.04 -18.27
N ASP A 34 -17.70 -3.69 -18.68
CA ASP A 34 -18.62 -4.63 -19.30
C ASP A 34 -18.29 -4.80 -20.79
N PRO A 35 -17.94 -6.01 -21.26
CA PRO A 35 -17.62 -6.23 -22.67
C PRO A 35 -18.81 -6.07 -23.62
N ALA A 36 -20.04 -6.00 -23.10
CA ALA A 36 -21.21 -5.64 -23.91
C ALA A 36 -21.24 -4.14 -24.28
N LYS A 37 -20.42 -3.31 -23.62
CA LYS A 37 -20.30 -1.89 -23.92
C LYS A 37 -19.10 -1.60 -24.81
N ALA A 38 -19.12 -0.43 -25.44
CA ALA A 38 -17.97 0.07 -26.19
C ALA A 38 -16.74 0.21 -25.29
N LEU A 39 -15.58 -0.12 -25.88
CA LEU A 39 -14.27 0.14 -25.29
C LEU A 39 -14.21 1.59 -24.77
N PRO A 40 -13.68 1.83 -23.56
CA PRO A 40 -13.42 3.18 -23.09
C PRO A 40 -12.40 3.87 -24.01
N GLU A 41 -12.45 5.21 -24.02
CA GLU A 41 -11.42 6.01 -24.68
C GLU A 41 -10.04 5.68 -24.10
N ILE A 42 -9.11 5.25 -24.97
CA ILE A 42 -7.73 5.02 -24.59
C ILE A 42 -6.95 6.31 -24.85
N LYS A 43 -6.53 6.97 -23.76
CA LYS A 43 -5.68 8.17 -23.82
C LYS A 43 -4.21 7.75 -23.93
N ARG A 44 -3.31 8.43 -23.23
CA ARG A 44 -1.88 8.10 -23.18
C ARG A 44 -1.60 6.66 -22.72
N MET A 45 -2.41 6.15 -21.80
CA MET A 45 -2.36 4.78 -21.31
C MET A 45 -3.79 4.24 -21.17
N ALA A 46 -3.96 2.92 -21.31
CA ALA A 46 -5.25 2.29 -21.10
C ALA A 46 -5.57 2.19 -19.59
N PRO A 47 -6.84 2.00 -19.21
CA PRO A 47 -7.23 1.83 -17.82
C PRO A 47 -6.38 0.77 -17.09
N GLY A 48 -6.11 1.01 -15.81
CA GLY A 48 -5.20 0.16 -15.03
C GLY A 48 -3.72 0.30 -15.42
N MET A 49 -3.36 1.40 -16.12
CA MET A 49 -2.00 1.67 -16.61
C MET A 49 -1.47 0.58 -17.55
N MET A 50 -2.38 -0.02 -18.32
CA MET A 50 -2.05 -1.07 -19.29
C MET A 50 -1.66 -0.47 -20.65
N SER A 51 -0.97 -1.26 -21.48
CA SER A 51 -0.84 -0.95 -22.90
C SER A 51 -2.22 -1.03 -23.57
N ALA A 52 -2.43 -0.26 -24.64
CA ALA A 52 -3.68 -0.30 -25.40
C ALA A 52 -3.96 -1.71 -25.96
N LYS A 53 -2.93 -2.35 -26.51
CA LYS A 53 -3.00 -3.70 -27.07
C LYS A 53 -3.49 -4.72 -26.03
N ASP A 54 -2.87 -4.73 -24.86
CA ASP A 54 -3.15 -5.75 -23.85
C ASP A 54 -4.48 -5.50 -23.14
N PHE A 55 -4.86 -4.23 -22.96
CA PHE A 55 -6.19 -3.87 -22.46
C PHE A 55 -7.29 -4.34 -23.43
N ILE A 56 -7.16 -4.04 -24.73
CA ILE A 56 -8.11 -4.49 -25.75
C ILE A 56 -8.21 -6.02 -25.79
N ALA A 57 -7.07 -6.72 -25.71
CA ALA A 57 -7.03 -8.18 -25.71
C ALA A 57 -7.75 -8.81 -24.49
N GLN A 58 -7.65 -8.17 -23.32
CA GLN A 58 -8.30 -8.66 -22.08
C GLN A 58 -9.75 -8.19 -21.90
N TYR A 59 -10.15 -7.12 -22.58
CA TYR A 59 -11.48 -6.51 -22.47
C TYR A 59 -12.65 -7.52 -22.57
N PRO A 60 -12.71 -8.42 -23.57
CA PRO A 60 -13.85 -9.34 -23.72
C PRO A 60 -13.96 -10.40 -22.63
N SER A 61 -12.86 -10.72 -21.92
CA SER A 61 -12.79 -11.90 -21.05
C SER A 61 -12.59 -11.60 -19.58
N ARG A 62 -12.09 -10.41 -19.22
CA ARG A 62 -11.69 -10.08 -17.84
C ARG A 62 -12.86 -10.09 -16.86
N MET A 63 -13.90 -9.29 -17.10
CA MET A 63 -15.10 -9.28 -16.24
C MET A 63 -15.83 -10.63 -16.23
N PRO A 64 -16.05 -11.31 -17.38
CA PRO A 64 -16.61 -12.66 -17.39
C PRO A 64 -15.83 -13.66 -16.53
N ALA A 65 -14.48 -13.64 -16.58
CA ALA A 65 -13.66 -14.55 -15.79
C ALA A 65 -13.81 -14.33 -14.28
N PHE A 66 -13.91 -13.08 -13.82
CA PHE A 66 -14.21 -12.78 -12.41
C PHE A 66 -15.62 -13.22 -12.03
N LYS A 67 -16.62 -12.94 -12.86
CA LYS A 67 -18.00 -13.40 -12.63
C LYS A 67 -18.05 -14.92 -12.49
N GLU A 68 -17.38 -15.65 -13.39
CA GLU A 68 -17.32 -17.10 -13.37
C GLU A 68 -16.65 -17.61 -12.08
N LEU A 69 -15.46 -17.09 -11.74
CA LEU A 69 -14.78 -17.48 -10.51
C LEU A 69 -15.66 -17.27 -9.28
N LEU A 70 -16.23 -16.07 -9.11
CA LEU A 70 -17.06 -15.72 -7.95
C LEU A 70 -18.34 -16.57 -7.89
N SER A 71 -18.99 -16.83 -9.02
CA SER A 71 -20.26 -17.57 -9.08
C SER A 71 -20.10 -19.06 -8.71
N ARG A 72 -18.87 -19.59 -8.71
CA ARG A 72 -18.59 -20.95 -8.20
C ARG A 72 -18.65 -21.05 -6.69
N TYR A 73 -18.55 -19.93 -5.97
CA TYR A 73 -18.46 -19.90 -4.50
C TYR A 73 -19.59 -19.13 -3.83
N PHE A 74 -20.19 -18.16 -4.51
CA PHE A 74 -21.19 -17.26 -3.93
C PHE A 74 -22.54 -17.40 -4.64
N SER A 75 -23.63 -17.46 -3.86
CA SER A 75 -24.98 -17.65 -4.40
C SER A 75 -25.50 -16.45 -5.19
N THR A 76 -24.98 -15.26 -4.88
CA THR A 76 -25.42 -14.00 -5.48
C THR A 76 -24.20 -13.24 -5.99
N VAL A 77 -24.00 -13.22 -7.30
CA VAL A 77 -22.94 -12.45 -7.97
C VAL A 77 -23.57 -11.60 -9.06
N LYS A 78 -23.31 -10.29 -8.99
CA LYS A 78 -23.73 -9.33 -10.01
C LYS A 78 -22.51 -8.58 -10.54
N THR A 79 -22.60 -8.14 -11.78
CA THR A 79 -21.59 -7.36 -12.47
C THR A 79 -22.19 -6.04 -12.92
N ILE A 80 -21.43 -4.97 -12.83
CA ILE A 80 -21.80 -3.65 -13.35
C ILE A 80 -20.60 -3.01 -14.04
N ASP A 81 -20.87 -2.25 -15.10
CA ASP A 81 -19.84 -1.44 -15.74
C ASP A 81 -19.35 -0.36 -14.77
N CYS A 82 -18.03 -0.22 -14.61
CA CYS A 82 -17.46 0.75 -13.66
C CYS A 82 -17.84 2.21 -13.96
N ARG A 83 -18.21 2.53 -15.21
CA ARG A 83 -18.70 3.86 -15.61
C ARG A 83 -20.12 4.15 -15.13
N ASP A 84 -20.92 3.09 -14.91
CA ASP A 84 -22.32 3.21 -14.49
C ASP A 84 -22.49 3.14 -12.96
N TRP A 85 -21.50 2.57 -12.27
CA TRP A 85 -21.57 2.36 -10.83
C TRP A 85 -21.74 3.68 -10.06
N LYS A 86 -22.61 3.64 -9.06
CA LYS A 86 -22.81 4.67 -8.05
C LYS A 86 -22.67 4.09 -6.64
N PRO A 87 -22.34 4.90 -5.62
CA PRO A 87 -22.20 4.42 -4.24
C PRO A 87 -23.39 3.61 -3.72
N GLU A 88 -24.61 3.94 -4.12
CA GLU A 88 -25.83 3.28 -3.71
C GLU A 88 -25.94 1.84 -4.24
N ASP A 89 -25.32 1.54 -5.38
CA ASP A 89 -25.36 0.20 -5.99
C ASP A 89 -24.71 -0.85 -5.08
N SER A 90 -23.72 -0.44 -4.27
CA SER A 90 -23.05 -1.32 -3.31
C SER A 90 -23.91 -1.66 -2.08
N GLN A 91 -24.97 -0.91 -1.79
CA GLN A 91 -25.78 -1.11 -0.58
C GLN A 91 -26.55 -2.45 -0.59
N GLY A 92 -26.86 -2.97 -1.78
CA GLY A 92 -27.53 -4.26 -1.95
C GLY A 92 -26.63 -5.49 -1.83
N TYR A 93 -25.34 -5.31 -1.53
CA TYR A 93 -24.36 -6.40 -1.53
C TYR A 93 -23.49 -6.37 -0.26
N ASP A 94 -23.06 -7.57 0.17
CA ASP A 94 -22.18 -7.72 1.33
C ASP A 94 -20.75 -7.24 1.03
N VAL A 95 -20.28 -7.41 -0.21
CA VAL A 95 -18.91 -7.04 -0.63
C VAL A 95 -18.91 -6.52 -2.06
N THR A 96 -18.22 -5.40 -2.29
CA THR A 96 -17.95 -4.88 -3.64
C THR A 96 -16.49 -5.07 -4.03
N VAL A 97 -16.24 -5.62 -5.22
CA VAL A 97 -14.90 -5.80 -5.79
C VAL A 97 -14.73 -4.81 -6.93
N PHE A 98 -13.77 -3.89 -6.82
CA PHE A 98 -13.45 -2.93 -7.88
C PHE A 98 -12.18 -3.34 -8.62
N ASP A 99 -12.36 -3.68 -9.90
CA ASP A 99 -11.27 -3.99 -10.82
C ASP A 99 -10.66 -2.73 -11.45
N PHE A 100 -11.51 -1.73 -11.74
CA PHE A 100 -11.13 -0.44 -12.33
C PHE A 100 -11.79 0.73 -11.60
N PRO A 101 -11.20 1.93 -11.65
CA PRO A 101 -11.82 3.14 -11.10
C PRO A 101 -13.18 3.44 -11.73
N THR A 102 -14.09 3.96 -10.91
CA THR A 102 -15.46 4.32 -11.32
C THR A 102 -15.54 5.75 -11.84
N SER A 103 -16.74 6.21 -12.15
CA SER A 103 -17.00 7.61 -12.45
C SER A 103 -16.64 8.52 -11.26
N ILE A 104 -16.05 9.68 -11.57
CA ILE A 104 -15.63 10.67 -10.59
C ILE A 104 -16.86 11.37 -9.98
N LEU A 105 -16.92 11.44 -8.65
CA LEU A 105 -17.94 12.19 -7.91
C LEU A 105 -17.58 13.67 -7.79
N GLU A 106 -16.30 13.97 -7.55
CA GLU A 106 -15.77 15.34 -7.51
C GLU A 106 -14.41 15.37 -8.23
N PRO A 107 -14.18 16.29 -9.18
CA PRO A 107 -12.92 16.37 -9.91
C PRO A 107 -11.75 16.77 -9.01
N GLU A 108 -10.53 16.43 -9.43
CA GLU A 108 -9.32 16.93 -8.78
C GLU A 108 -9.28 18.46 -8.80
N LYS A 109 -8.72 19.05 -7.76
CA LYS A 109 -8.58 20.51 -7.62
C LYS A 109 -7.13 20.87 -7.32
N ARG A 110 -6.74 22.07 -7.73
CA ARG A 110 -5.48 22.69 -7.33
C ARG A 110 -5.82 23.98 -6.62
N GLU A 111 -5.47 24.06 -5.35
CA GLU A 111 -5.75 25.22 -4.51
C GLU A 111 -4.45 25.90 -4.14
N LYS A 112 -4.42 27.24 -4.20
CA LYS A 112 -3.27 28.01 -3.74
C LYS A 112 -3.55 28.42 -2.30
N LEU A 113 -2.77 27.87 -1.38
CA LEU A 113 -2.84 28.21 0.03
C LEU A 113 -2.39 29.66 0.27
N GLU A 114 -2.76 30.25 1.40
CA GLU A 114 -2.32 31.59 1.82
C GLU A 114 -0.79 31.72 1.84
N SER A 115 -0.09 30.61 2.11
CA SER A 115 1.38 30.51 2.06
C SER A 115 1.97 30.60 0.64
N GLY A 116 1.13 30.66 -0.40
CA GLY A 116 1.52 30.59 -1.80
C GLY A 116 1.80 29.19 -2.33
N LYS A 117 1.80 28.16 -1.47
CA LYS A 117 1.94 26.74 -1.84
C LYS A 117 0.71 26.27 -2.61
N ILE A 118 0.93 25.51 -3.69
CA ILE A 118 -0.15 24.84 -4.41
C ILE A 118 -0.38 23.49 -3.76
N GLU A 119 -1.60 23.27 -3.27
CA GLU A 119 -2.10 21.99 -2.80
C GLU A 119 -2.87 21.29 -3.92
N ASN A 120 -2.52 20.03 -4.19
CA ASN A 120 -3.26 19.20 -5.13
C ASN A 120 -4.24 18.34 -4.35
N ILE A 121 -5.53 18.59 -4.52
CA ILE A 121 -6.60 17.83 -3.90
C ILE A 121 -7.02 16.72 -4.88
N PRO A 122 -6.87 15.43 -4.51
CA PRO A 122 -7.22 14.31 -5.39
C PRO A 122 -8.72 14.30 -5.74
N ALA A 123 -9.06 13.74 -6.90
CA ALA A 123 -10.44 13.46 -7.28
C ALA A 123 -11.12 12.50 -6.30
N ARG A 124 -12.43 12.66 -6.12
CA ARG A 124 -13.26 11.82 -5.26
C ARG A 124 -13.99 10.77 -6.09
N TYR A 125 -13.89 9.51 -5.67
CA TYR A 125 -14.63 8.38 -6.26
C TYR A 125 -15.59 7.71 -5.27
N LEU A 126 -15.35 7.91 -3.97
CA LEU A 126 -16.15 7.35 -2.88
C LEU A 126 -16.56 8.46 -1.89
N PRO A 127 -17.75 8.36 -1.27
CA PRO A 127 -18.11 9.15 -0.09
C PRO A 127 -17.14 8.93 1.06
N ASP A 128 -16.92 9.95 1.90
CA ASP A 128 -16.04 9.83 3.07
C ASP A 128 -16.55 8.79 4.08
N ASN A 129 -17.87 8.61 4.15
CA ASN A 129 -18.58 7.66 5.00
C ASN A 129 -18.94 6.34 4.31
N PHE A 130 -18.32 6.00 3.17
CA PHE A 130 -18.59 4.73 2.50
C PHE A 130 -18.25 3.54 3.40
N ASP A 131 -19.27 2.77 3.77
CA ASP A 131 -19.23 1.82 4.90
C ASP A 131 -19.34 0.35 4.48
N LYS A 132 -19.58 0.08 3.19
CA LYS A 132 -19.64 -1.28 2.64
C LYS A 132 -18.26 -1.89 2.47
N PRO A 133 -18.08 -3.21 2.69
CA PRO A 133 -16.82 -3.89 2.43
C PRO A 133 -16.38 -3.81 0.97
N VAL A 134 -15.10 -3.52 0.78
CA VAL A 134 -14.48 -3.30 -0.53
C VAL A 134 -13.21 -4.13 -0.68
N ILE A 135 -13.04 -4.72 -1.86
CA ILE A 135 -11.75 -5.22 -2.34
C ILE A 135 -11.36 -4.42 -3.58
N PHE A 136 -10.21 -3.77 -3.53
CA PHE A 136 -9.60 -3.11 -4.68
C PHE A 136 -8.56 -4.03 -5.33
N ILE A 137 -8.60 -4.12 -6.65
CA ILE A 137 -7.57 -4.81 -7.43
C ILE A 137 -6.52 -3.80 -7.90
N ALA A 138 -5.26 -4.07 -7.57
CA ALA A 138 -4.10 -3.30 -7.95
C ALA A 138 -4.27 -1.79 -7.69
N ASN A 139 -3.95 -0.96 -8.67
CA ASN A 139 -3.87 0.50 -8.54
C ASN A 139 -5.22 1.19 -8.33
N THR A 140 -6.34 0.47 -8.46
CA THR A 140 -7.68 1.00 -8.17
C THR A 140 -7.80 1.46 -6.72
N ALA A 141 -7.06 0.83 -5.80
CA ALA A 141 -7.04 1.17 -4.38
C ALA A 141 -6.61 2.61 -4.13
N ASP A 142 -5.49 3.03 -4.73
CA ASP A 142 -4.99 4.39 -4.58
C ASP A 142 -5.88 5.40 -5.31
N VAL A 143 -6.28 5.11 -6.55
CA VAL A 143 -7.09 6.05 -7.35
C VAL A 143 -8.40 6.40 -6.65
N MET A 144 -9.10 5.40 -6.10
CA MET A 144 -10.38 5.62 -5.42
C MET A 144 -10.24 5.95 -3.93
N GLY A 145 -9.16 5.48 -3.28
CA GLY A 145 -8.96 5.56 -1.84
C GLY A 145 -8.20 6.80 -1.36
N ARG A 146 -7.42 7.47 -2.23
CA ARG A 146 -6.55 8.56 -1.81
C ARG A 146 -7.30 9.74 -1.19
N LYS A 147 -8.41 10.17 -1.80
CA LYS A 147 -9.19 11.32 -1.31
C LYS A 147 -9.82 11.06 0.06
N ILE A 148 -10.21 9.81 0.35
CA ILE A 148 -10.78 9.41 1.63
C ILE A 148 -9.70 8.97 2.64
N GLY A 149 -8.41 9.17 2.33
CA GLY A 149 -7.31 8.90 3.25
C GLY A 149 -7.08 7.42 3.56
N LEU A 150 -7.22 6.52 2.58
CA LEU A 150 -6.83 5.13 2.80
C LEU A 150 -5.30 4.99 2.88
N LYS A 151 -4.82 4.10 3.75
CA LYS A 151 -3.40 3.67 3.78
C LYS A 151 -3.02 2.77 2.59
N LEU A 152 -4.00 2.34 1.78
CA LEU A 152 -3.83 1.54 0.56
C LEU A 152 -3.34 2.42 -0.61
N ASP A 153 -2.29 3.21 -0.36
CA ASP A 153 -1.83 4.29 -1.24
C ASP A 153 -0.88 3.81 -2.35
N TRP A 154 -0.50 4.73 -3.22
CA TRP A 154 0.56 4.47 -4.20
C TRP A 154 1.94 4.66 -3.59
N LEU A 155 2.55 3.56 -3.13
CA LEU A 155 4.01 3.52 -3.01
C LEU A 155 4.63 3.26 -4.38
N CYS A 156 4.16 2.22 -5.08
CA CYS A 156 4.68 1.87 -6.41
C CYS A 156 3.72 1.01 -7.20
N LEU A 157 3.64 1.27 -8.51
CA LEU A 157 3.09 0.33 -9.48
C LEU A 157 4.23 -0.49 -10.07
N CYS A 158 4.69 -1.47 -9.30
CA CYS A 158 5.80 -2.35 -9.67
C CYS A 158 5.71 -3.71 -8.99
N LEU A 159 4.52 -4.11 -8.52
CA LEU A 159 4.34 -5.44 -7.96
C LEU A 159 4.34 -6.47 -9.09
N ASP A 160 5.26 -7.41 -8.96
CA ASP A 160 5.47 -8.55 -9.83
C ASP A 160 4.57 -9.73 -9.38
N ALA A 161 4.79 -10.94 -9.90
CA ALA A 161 3.87 -12.05 -9.82
C ALA A 161 3.93 -12.87 -8.52
N ASP A 162 4.93 -12.63 -7.68
CA ASP A 162 5.23 -13.38 -6.48
C ASP A 162 5.01 -12.53 -5.21
N ALA A 163 4.32 -13.11 -4.22
CA ALA A 163 4.21 -12.56 -2.87
C ALA A 163 5.35 -13.10 -1.99
N HIS A 164 5.80 -12.32 -1.02
CA HIS A 164 6.75 -12.78 0.00
C HIS A 164 6.38 -12.22 1.37
N HIS A 165 7.02 -12.72 2.43
CA HIS A 165 6.65 -12.38 3.82
C HIS A 165 5.15 -12.60 4.06
N VAL A 166 4.63 -13.72 3.53
CA VAL A 166 3.20 -14.07 3.55
C VAL A 166 2.82 -14.59 4.93
N ASN A 167 1.81 -13.98 5.55
CA ASN A 167 1.17 -14.55 6.74
C ASN A 167 0.22 -15.69 6.34
N ALA A 168 0.77 -16.88 6.10
CA ALA A 168 0.00 -18.08 5.75
C ALA A 168 -0.95 -18.55 6.89
N ASN A 169 -0.85 -17.96 8.08
CA ASN A 169 -1.80 -18.19 9.17
C ASN A 169 -3.04 -17.30 9.12
N HIS A 170 -3.06 -16.31 8.22
CA HIS A 170 -4.19 -15.40 8.08
C HIS A 170 -5.47 -16.12 7.62
N ALA A 171 -6.63 -15.55 7.97
CA ALA A 171 -7.95 -16.12 7.68
C ALA A 171 -8.18 -16.42 6.19
N ILE A 172 -7.60 -15.62 5.29
CA ILE A 172 -7.72 -15.82 3.84
C ILE A 172 -6.99 -17.07 3.33
N PHE A 173 -6.02 -17.60 4.08
CA PHE A 173 -5.33 -18.86 3.78
C PHE A 173 -5.94 -20.03 4.55
N LYS A 174 -6.29 -19.83 5.83
CA LYS A 174 -6.95 -20.88 6.63
C LYS A 174 -8.32 -21.27 6.08
N GLY A 175 -8.98 -20.35 5.37
CA GLY A 175 -10.11 -20.63 4.50
C GLY A 175 -11.44 -20.62 5.22
N GLN A 176 -12.29 -19.66 4.88
CA GLN A 176 -13.74 -19.75 5.18
C GLN A 176 -14.47 -20.59 4.13
N LEU A 177 -13.92 -20.64 2.91
CA LEU A 177 -14.45 -21.40 1.78
C LEU A 177 -13.48 -22.53 1.41
N GLU A 178 -12.21 -22.19 1.22
CA GLU A 178 -11.17 -23.09 0.73
C GLU A 178 -9.95 -23.02 1.64
N LYS A 179 -9.48 -24.14 2.17
CA LYS A 179 -8.21 -24.14 2.90
C LYS A 179 -7.05 -24.10 1.90
N VAL A 180 -6.16 -23.14 2.04
CA VAL A 180 -4.98 -22.96 1.19
C VAL A 180 -3.72 -22.97 2.04
N ASN A 181 -2.84 -23.95 1.79
CA ASN A 181 -1.45 -23.88 2.23
C ASN A 181 -0.65 -23.39 1.02
N PRO A 182 -0.22 -22.11 0.99
CA PRO A 182 0.45 -21.57 -0.19
C PRO A 182 1.75 -22.33 -0.46
N THR A 183 1.99 -22.69 -1.72
CA THR A 183 3.25 -23.30 -2.13
C THR A 183 4.33 -22.22 -2.12
N LEU A 184 5.30 -22.35 -1.20
CA LEU A 184 6.41 -21.40 -1.02
C LEU A 184 7.68 -21.97 -1.66
N GLU A 185 8.22 -21.24 -2.63
CA GLU A 185 9.48 -21.57 -3.28
C GLU A 185 10.59 -20.63 -2.80
N GLN A 186 11.77 -21.16 -2.51
CA GLN A 186 12.95 -20.34 -2.22
C GLN A 186 13.42 -19.67 -3.52
N LYS A 187 13.37 -18.34 -3.56
CA LYS A 187 13.80 -17.53 -4.70
C LYS A 187 14.73 -16.43 -4.24
N LYS A 188 15.55 -15.91 -5.17
CA LYS A 188 16.44 -14.76 -4.90
C LYS A 188 15.63 -13.58 -4.40
N THR A 189 16.09 -12.98 -3.31
CA THR A 189 15.49 -11.78 -2.74
C THR A 189 15.50 -10.65 -3.76
N PRO A 190 14.39 -9.92 -3.96
CA PRO A 190 14.35 -8.79 -4.87
C PRO A 190 15.43 -7.76 -4.50
N GLU A 191 16.25 -7.37 -5.48
CA GLU A 191 17.39 -6.48 -5.25
C GLU A 191 16.97 -5.15 -4.58
N GLY A 192 15.77 -4.66 -4.94
CA GLY A 192 15.18 -3.45 -4.40
C GLY A 192 15.11 -3.41 -2.87
N ILE A 193 14.98 -4.55 -2.20
CA ILE A 193 14.92 -4.63 -0.74
C ILE A 193 16.22 -4.15 -0.09
N PHE A 194 17.37 -4.44 -0.70
CA PHE A 194 18.69 -4.11 -0.13
C PHE A 194 19.05 -2.62 -0.24
N HIS A 195 18.25 -1.83 -0.98
CA HIS A 195 18.40 -0.38 -1.01
C HIS A 195 17.88 0.31 0.26
N TYR A 196 17.15 -0.41 1.12
CA TYR A 196 16.55 0.11 2.35
C TYR A 196 17.22 -0.49 3.58
N SER A 197 17.25 0.25 4.69
CA SER A 197 17.80 -0.25 5.96
C SER A 197 17.08 -1.50 6.48
N THR A 198 15.78 -1.64 6.20
CA THR A 198 14.96 -2.82 6.52
C THR A 198 15.41 -4.09 5.78
N GLY A 199 16.12 -3.94 4.66
CA GLY A 199 16.66 -5.04 3.89
C GLY A 199 18.00 -5.59 4.39
N ALA A 200 18.68 -4.91 5.32
CA ALA A 200 20.06 -5.23 5.70
C ALA A 200 20.25 -6.66 6.22
N ASN A 201 19.22 -7.21 6.87
CA ASN A 201 19.25 -8.57 7.45
C ASN A 201 18.36 -9.57 6.70
N VAL A 202 17.80 -9.18 5.55
CA VAL A 202 17.00 -10.11 4.74
C VAL A 202 17.95 -11.11 4.06
N PRO A 203 17.69 -12.43 4.14
CA PRO A 203 18.51 -13.42 3.45
C PRO A 203 18.60 -13.17 1.94
N LYS A 204 19.63 -13.71 1.28
CA LYS A 204 19.77 -13.61 -0.20
C LYS A 204 18.69 -14.38 -0.96
N GLU A 205 18.05 -15.35 -0.31
CA GLU A 205 16.92 -16.10 -0.83
C GLU A 205 15.82 -16.18 0.22
N ILE A 206 14.58 -15.94 -0.20
CA ILE A 206 13.40 -15.92 0.68
C ILE A 206 12.27 -16.77 0.08
N PRO A 207 11.35 -17.28 0.92
CA PRO A 207 10.19 -18.02 0.44
C PRO A 207 9.21 -17.07 -0.26
N MET A 208 8.76 -17.46 -1.45
CA MET A 208 7.82 -16.71 -2.26
C MET A 208 6.65 -17.57 -2.72
N TRP A 209 5.45 -16.99 -2.71
CA TRP A 209 4.22 -17.59 -3.19
C TRP A 209 3.84 -17.01 -4.55
N ARG A 210 3.72 -17.86 -5.59
CA ARG A 210 3.33 -17.43 -6.94
C ARG A 210 1.83 -17.15 -7.02
N VAL A 211 1.46 -15.88 -7.21
CA VAL A 211 0.06 -15.43 -7.22
C VAL A 211 -0.52 -15.38 -8.63
N GLN A 212 0.25 -14.95 -9.61
CA GLN A 212 -0.14 -14.88 -11.02
C GLN A 212 0.84 -15.66 -11.89
N LYS A 213 0.36 -16.21 -13.01
CA LYS A 213 1.14 -17.11 -13.88
C LYS A 213 2.18 -16.32 -14.67
N THR A 214 1.86 -15.11 -15.10
CA THR A 214 2.80 -14.22 -15.80
C THR A 214 3.15 -13.00 -14.97
N SER A 215 4.39 -12.55 -15.04
CA SER A 215 4.79 -11.25 -14.50
C SER A 215 4.87 -10.16 -15.57
N TYR A 216 4.88 -8.89 -15.15
CA TYR A 216 5.15 -7.78 -16.06
C TYR A 216 6.63 -7.71 -16.49
N SER A 217 7.53 -8.33 -15.73
CA SER A 217 8.95 -8.46 -16.05
C SER A 217 9.22 -9.54 -17.11
N GLU A 218 8.42 -10.62 -17.13
CA GLU A 218 8.46 -11.71 -18.11
C GLU A 218 7.61 -11.38 -19.36
N ASN A 219 6.44 -10.77 -19.16
CA ASN A 219 5.49 -10.42 -20.20
C ASN A 219 5.02 -8.97 -20.02
N LYS A 220 5.51 -8.07 -20.89
CA LYS A 220 5.14 -6.65 -20.88
C LYS A 220 3.64 -6.36 -20.95
N GLY A 221 2.81 -7.34 -21.35
CA GLY A 221 1.36 -7.21 -21.42
C GLY A 221 0.59 -7.57 -20.14
N ALA A 222 1.25 -8.08 -19.10
CA ALA A 222 0.62 -8.31 -17.81
C ALA A 222 0.27 -6.97 -17.13
N ARG A 223 -0.92 -6.88 -16.51
CA ARG A 223 -1.27 -5.70 -15.71
C ARG A 223 -0.37 -5.64 -14.48
N VAL A 224 0.42 -4.57 -14.38
CA VAL A 224 1.34 -4.35 -13.25
C VAL A 224 0.53 -4.19 -11.95
N GLY A 225 0.97 -4.86 -10.88
CA GLY A 225 0.31 -4.74 -9.58
C GLY A 225 0.78 -3.51 -8.78
N LEU A 226 0.01 -3.18 -7.75
CA LEU A 226 0.29 -2.09 -6.81
C LEU A 226 0.87 -2.65 -5.51
N VAL A 227 1.89 -2.00 -4.97
CA VAL A 227 2.22 -2.06 -3.53
C VAL A 227 1.90 -0.73 -2.86
N ALA A 228 1.31 -0.81 -1.67
CA ALA A 228 1.10 0.32 -0.76
C ALA A 228 2.28 0.51 0.20
N ARG A 229 2.35 1.69 0.81
CA ARG A 229 3.49 2.07 1.66
C ARG A 229 3.44 1.32 3.00
N GLY A 230 4.53 0.63 3.34
CA GLY A 230 4.62 -0.22 4.54
C GLY A 230 4.88 0.54 5.85
N ASN A 231 5.58 1.68 5.77
CA ASN A 231 5.93 2.50 6.94
C ASN A 231 4.68 2.83 7.74
N ARG A 232 4.68 2.40 9.01
CA ARG A 232 3.57 2.63 9.96
C ARG A 232 2.18 2.21 9.44
N PHE A 233 2.10 1.26 8.52
CA PHE A 233 0.83 0.79 7.97
C PHE A 233 -0.08 0.23 9.09
N ALA A 234 0.46 -0.70 9.87
CA ALA A 234 -0.25 -1.50 10.89
C ALA A 234 -0.32 -0.85 12.30
N GLU A 235 -0.05 0.45 12.44
CA GLU A 235 -0.08 1.14 13.75
C GLU A 235 -1.51 1.38 14.28
N SER A 236 -2.52 1.24 13.41
CA SER A 236 -3.92 1.47 13.75
C SER A 236 -4.66 0.13 13.88
N PRO A 237 -5.54 -0.06 14.88
CA PRO A 237 -6.18 -1.34 15.16
C PRO A 237 -7.12 -1.84 14.04
N ASP A 238 -7.49 -0.97 13.10
CA ASP A 238 -8.31 -1.28 11.94
C ASP A 238 -7.49 -1.65 10.69
N THR A 239 -6.16 -1.78 10.82
CA THR A 239 -5.26 -2.13 9.71
C THR A 239 -4.61 -3.48 9.89
N GLU A 240 -4.29 -4.15 8.78
CA GLU A 240 -3.48 -5.37 8.81
C GLU A 240 -2.64 -5.53 7.54
N THR A 241 -1.40 -5.99 7.70
CA THR A 241 -0.52 -6.39 6.60
C THR A 241 -0.50 -7.91 6.51
N ILE A 242 -0.81 -8.45 5.34
CA ILE A 242 -0.92 -9.90 5.13
C ILE A 242 0.26 -10.42 4.31
N SER A 243 0.72 -9.66 3.33
CA SER A 243 1.94 -9.96 2.61
C SER A 243 2.60 -8.72 2.03
N SER A 244 3.90 -8.85 1.79
CA SER A 244 4.60 -8.03 0.80
C SER A 244 4.66 -8.79 -0.53
N GLY A 245 5.43 -8.29 -1.49
CA GLY A 245 5.59 -8.93 -2.78
C GLY A 245 6.77 -8.36 -3.57
N VAL A 246 7.19 -9.13 -4.57
CA VAL A 246 8.34 -8.81 -5.41
C VAL A 246 8.08 -7.47 -6.10
N CYS A 247 8.85 -6.45 -5.71
CA CYS A 247 8.76 -5.11 -6.25
C CYS A 247 10.09 -4.36 -6.07
N LEU A 248 10.15 -3.11 -6.53
CA LEU A 248 11.35 -2.26 -6.43
C LEU A 248 11.46 -1.51 -5.08
N LYS A 249 10.72 -1.95 -4.06
CA LYS A 249 10.55 -1.23 -2.79
C LYS A 249 11.03 -2.07 -1.61
N ASP A 250 10.88 -1.50 -0.42
CA ASP A 250 11.31 -2.15 0.82
C ASP A 250 10.52 -3.44 1.09
N VAL A 251 11.03 -4.23 2.04
CA VAL A 251 10.43 -5.50 2.47
C VAL A 251 9.03 -5.34 3.12
N GLY A 252 8.71 -4.14 3.60
CA GLY A 252 7.44 -3.79 4.23
C GLY A 252 6.37 -3.33 3.24
N ALA A 253 6.70 -3.13 1.96
CA ALA A 253 5.76 -2.70 0.93
C ALA A 253 4.57 -3.66 0.86
N VAL A 254 3.35 -3.15 1.03
CA VAL A 254 2.16 -3.97 1.27
C VAL A 254 1.53 -4.38 -0.06
N ALA A 255 1.53 -5.68 -0.35
CA ALA A 255 0.87 -6.26 -1.53
C ALA A 255 -0.54 -6.76 -1.19
N LEU A 256 -0.72 -7.32 0.00
CA LEU A 256 -2.02 -7.72 0.54
C LEU A 256 -2.19 -7.07 1.92
N GLY A 257 -3.26 -6.30 2.11
CA GLY A 257 -3.53 -5.64 3.39
C GLY A 257 -4.92 -5.02 3.45
N ARG A 258 -5.36 -4.69 4.67
CA ARG A 258 -6.69 -4.10 4.93
C ARG A 258 -6.55 -2.79 5.70
N HIS A 259 -7.49 -1.88 5.48
CA HIS A 259 -7.72 -0.67 6.26
C HIS A 259 -9.23 -0.46 6.44
N GLY A 260 -9.74 -0.71 7.64
CA GLY A 260 -11.18 -0.77 7.91
C GLY A 260 -11.91 -1.75 6.99
N ASN A 261 -12.93 -1.27 6.31
CA ASN A 261 -13.75 -2.00 5.34
C ASN A 261 -13.11 -2.10 3.94
N PHE A 262 -11.86 -1.67 3.76
CA PHE A 262 -11.17 -1.70 2.46
C PHE A 262 -10.00 -2.68 2.46
N PHE A 263 -9.89 -3.48 1.41
CA PHE A 263 -8.81 -4.44 1.20
C PHE A 263 -8.06 -4.15 -0.10
N LEU A 264 -6.74 -4.23 -0.04
CA LEU A 264 -5.86 -4.21 -1.21
C LEU A 264 -5.54 -5.64 -1.64
N TRP A 265 -6.05 -6.03 -2.80
CA TRP A 265 -5.50 -7.13 -3.58
C TRP A 265 -4.52 -6.53 -4.60
N GLY A 266 -3.25 -6.40 -4.23
CA GLY A 266 -2.26 -5.65 -5.03
C GLY A 266 -1.98 -6.23 -6.42
N PHE A 267 -2.19 -7.54 -6.60
CA PHE A 267 -1.91 -8.24 -7.86
C PHE A 267 -2.92 -7.89 -8.96
N GLY A 268 -2.45 -7.66 -10.18
CA GLY A 268 -3.26 -7.15 -11.29
C GLY A 268 -3.92 -8.20 -12.18
N ALA A 269 -3.57 -9.48 -12.03
CA ALA A 269 -4.05 -10.57 -12.88
C ALA A 269 -5.58 -10.74 -12.83
N SER A 270 -6.17 -11.13 -13.97
CA SER A 270 -7.54 -11.68 -13.99
C SER A 270 -7.52 -13.16 -13.55
N PRO A 271 -8.66 -13.79 -13.25
CA PRO A 271 -8.69 -15.21 -12.90
C PRO A 271 -8.10 -16.14 -13.96
N LEU A 272 -8.06 -15.73 -15.23
CA LEU A 272 -7.43 -16.51 -16.29
C LEU A 272 -5.91 -16.65 -16.07
N ASP A 273 -5.30 -15.64 -15.46
CA ASP A 273 -3.86 -15.57 -15.21
C ASP A 273 -3.49 -15.71 -13.72
N MET A 274 -4.45 -15.91 -12.82
CA MET A 274 -4.17 -16.30 -11.43
C MET A 274 -3.74 -17.77 -11.34
N THR A 275 -2.85 -18.10 -10.41
CA THR A 275 -2.63 -19.50 -10.01
C THR A 275 -3.88 -20.07 -9.33
N ASP A 276 -4.00 -21.39 -9.24
CA ASP A 276 -5.19 -21.99 -8.62
C ASP A 276 -5.26 -21.72 -7.11
N GLU A 277 -4.12 -21.64 -6.43
CA GLU A 277 -4.04 -21.18 -5.05
C GLU A 277 -4.52 -19.73 -4.91
N ALA A 278 -4.07 -18.84 -5.79
CA ALA A 278 -4.47 -17.42 -5.76
C ALA A 278 -5.97 -17.23 -5.98
N LYS A 279 -6.60 -18.00 -6.88
CA LYS A 279 -8.07 -17.96 -7.05
C LYS A 279 -8.80 -18.32 -5.76
N LYS A 280 -8.33 -19.35 -5.04
CA LYS A 280 -8.91 -19.77 -3.75
C LYS A 280 -8.70 -18.73 -2.66
N VAL A 281 -7.50 -18.16 -2.55
CA VAL A 281 -7.21 -17.10 -1.59
C VAL A 281 -8.01 -15.84 -1.90
N PHE A 282 -8.21 -15.49 -3.18
CA PHE A 282 -9.03 -14.36 -3.60
C PHE A 282 -10.48 -14.51 -3.15
N VAL A 283 -11.12 -15.67 -3.37
CA VAL A 283 -12.51 -15.88 -2.92
C VAL A 283 -12.60 -15.95 -1.40
N ASN A 284 -11.59 -16.46 -0.70
CA ASN A 284 -11.52 -16.36 0.76
C ASN A 284 -11.41 -14.91 1.23
N ALA A 285 -10.68 -14.05 0.52
CA ALA A 285 -10.60 -12.62 0.83
C ALA A 285 -11.98 -11.94 0.70
N VAL A 286 -12.75 -12.29 -0.32
CA VAL A 286 -14.16 -11.85 -0.47
C VAL A 286 -14.99 -12.29 0.73
N ALA A 287 -14.97 -13.57 1.11
CA ALA A 287 -15.70 -14.06 2.28
C ALA A 287 -15.24 -13.39 3.59
N TYR A 288 -13.93 -13.20 3.74
CA TYR A 288 -13.31 -12.54 4.90
C TYR A 288 -13.76 -11.10 5.05
N MET A 289 -13.89 -10.35 3.96
CA MET A 289 -14.20 -8.92 4.02
C MET A 289 -15.62 -8.60 4.49
N LYS A 290 -16.57 -9.52 4.33
CA LYS A 290 -17.97 -9.34 4.76
C LYS A 290 -18.12 -8.88 6.21
N GLN A 291 -17.26 -9.34 7.12
CA GLN A 291 -17.36 -9.02 8.56
C GLN A 291 -17.03 -7.55 8.90
N PHE A 292 -16.50 -6.79 7.93
CA PHE A 292 -16.11 -5.40 8.10
C PHE A 292 -17.20 -4.42 7.63
N ASP A 293 -18.44 -4.87 7.46
CA ASP A 293 -19.57 -3.97 7.18
C ASP A 293 -19.71 -2.93 8.32
N GLY A 294 -19.81 -1.65 7.95
CA GLY A 294 -19.84 -0.53 8.90
C GLY A 294 -18.49 -0.19 9.54
N LYS A 295 -17.43 -0.94 9.26
CA LYS A 295 -16.09 -0.74 9.85
C LYS A 295 -15.28 0.25 9.02
N ILE A 296 -15.70 1.51 8.98
CA ILE A 296 -14.94 2.57 8.30
C ILE A 296 -13.55 2.78 8.92
N PRO A 297 -12.56 3.28 8.16
CA PRO A 297 -11.25 3.63 8.68
C PRO A 297 -11.28 4.54 9.92
N ILE A 298 -10.51 4.18 10.94
CA ILE A 298 -10.31 4.95 12.16
C ILE A 298 -9.23 6.02 11.91
N ALA A 299 -8.03 5.58 11.54
CA ALA A 299 -6.88 6.45 11.30
C ALA A 299 -6.64 6.65 9.80
N ARG A 300 -7.31 7.67 9.23
CA ARG A 300 -7.10 8.05 7.83
C ARG A 300 -5.70 8.60 7.62
N LYS A 301 -5.05 8.17 6.55
CA LYS A 301 -3.76 8.68 6.12
C LYS A 301 -3.86 10.18 5.85
N PHE A 302 -3.02 10.96 6.51
CA PHE A 302 -3.07 12.42 6.43
C PHE A 302 -2.70 12.92 5.02
N ASN A 303 -1.54 12.50 4.48
CA ASN A 303 -1.16 12.64 3.07
C ASN A 303 0.00 11.68 2.72
N ASP A 304 0.43 11.67 1.45
CA ASP A 304 1.51 10.82 0.93
C ASP A 304 2.94 11.37 1.16
N ARG A 305 3.06 12.60 1.68
CA ARG A 305 4.32 13.33 1.88
C ARG A 305 4.72 13.51 3.33
N MET A 306 3.87 13.14 4.28
CA MET A 306 4.21 13.19 5.69
C MET A 306 5.27 12.14 5.99
N ALA A 307 6.37 12.59 6.60
CA ALA A 307 7.38 11.69 7.14
C ALA A 307 6.82 10.88 8.32
N THR A 308 7.45 9.74 8.56
CA THR A 308 7.29 8.92 9.76
C THR A 308 8.66 8.77 10.43
N THR A 309 8.67 8.26 11.65
CA THR A 309 9.90 7.87 12.33
C THR A 309 10.67 6.82 11.53
N ASP A 310 10.02 6.00 10.69
CA ASP A 310 10.68 5.05 9.80
C ASP A 310 11.52 5.77 8.73
N ASP A 311 11.02 6.89 8.19
CA ASP A 311 11.79 7.72 7.24
C ASP A 311 13.01 8.37 7.94
N VAL A 312 12.86 8.77 9.20
CA VAL A 312 13.97 9.33 9.99
C VAL A 312 15.03 8.27 10.30
N ILE A 313 14.62 7.03 10.59
CA ILE A 313 15.54 5.90 10.75
C ILE A 313 16.33 5.66 9.45
N GLU A 314 15.66 5.72 8.30
CA GLU A 314 16.30 5.59 6.99
C GLU A 314 17.30 6.73 6.72
N ILE A 315 16.98 7.95 7.14
CA ILE A 315 17.91 9.10 7.08
C ILE A 315 19.15 8.85 7.94
N ILE A 316 18.97 8.35 9.18
CA ILE A 316 20.08 8.01 10.08
C ILE A 316 20.96 6.91 9.48
N ALA A 317 20.35 5.88 8.87
CA ALA A 317 21.08 4.79 8.22
C ALA A 317 21.88 5.27 7.01
N ASN A 318 21.33 6.21 6.24
CA ASN A 318 21.94 6.73 5.02
C ASN A 318 22.96 7.85 5.24
N ALA A 319 23.04 8.45 6.43
CA ALA A 319 24.04 9.47 6.74
C ALA A 319 25.44 8.86 7.02
N THR A 320 25.99 8.06 6.09
CA THR A 320 27.30 7.40 6.25
C THR A 320 28.14 7.49 4.98
N LYS A 321 29.45 7.32 5.13
CA LYS A 321 30.38 7.29 3.99
C LYS A 321 30.15 6.08 3.08
N GLU A 322 29.77 4.95 3.66
CA GLU A 322 29.43 3.74 2.91
C GLU A 322 28.23 3.98 1.98
N LYS A 323 27.13 4.51 2.53
CA LYS A 323 25.92 4.82 1.74
C LYS A 323 26.14 5.93 0.72
N TYR A 324 27.03 6.87 1.00
CA TYR A 324 27.50 7.81 -0.02
C TYR A 324 28.22 7.11 -1.17
N ASN A 325 29.11 6.14 -0.89
CA ASN A 325 29.81 5.41 -1.94
C ASN A 325 28.84 4.57 -2.79
N ASP A 326 27.80 4.00 -2.19
CA ASP A 326 26.75 3.29 -2.92
C ASP A 326 25.95 4.24 -3.83
N TYR A 327 25.58 5.42 -3.32
CA TYR A 327 24.96 6.48 -4.13
C TYR A 327 25.84 6.87 -5.33
N VAL A 328 27.14 7.08 -5.13
CA VAL A 328 28.09 7.41 -6.21
C VAL A 328 28.08 6.32 -7.28
N LYS A 329 28.15 5.05 -6.88
CA LYS A 329 28.12 3.91 -7.81
C LYS A 329 26.81 3.84 -8.58
N GLU A 330 25.67 4.08 -7.92
CA GLU A 330 24.35 4.05 -8.53
C GLU A 330 24.21 5.13 -9.61
N ILE A 331 24.62 6.38 -9.30
CA ILE A 331 24.57 7.48 -10.27
C ILE A 331 25.51 7.23 -11.44
N GLN A 332 26.73 6.73 -11.19
CA GLN A 332 27.67 6.38 -12.24
C GLN A 332 27.11 5.28 -13.15
N SER A 333 26.56 4.21 -12.57
CA SER A 333 25.92 3.10 -13.30
C SER A 333 24.73 3.59 -14.13
N SER A 334 23.86 4.42 -13.55
CA SER A 334 22.72 5.03 -14.25
C SER A 334 23.15 5.89 -15.43
N ASN A 335 24.20 6.72 -15.25
CA ASN A 335 24.77 7.54 -16.32
C ASN A 335 25.38 6.68 -17.43
N SER A 336 26.14 5.63 -17.08
CA SER A 336 26.70 4.68 -18.06
C SER A 336 25.60 3.97 -18.85
N ASN A 337 24.57 3.45 -18.17
CA ASN A 337 23.43 2.79 -18.82
C ASN A 337 22.66 3.74 -19.75
N ARG A 338 22.49 5.00 -19.32
CA ARG A 338 21.87 6.04 -20.14
C ARG A 338 22.72 6.36 -21.37
N ALA A 339 24.03 6.47 -21.24
CA ALA A 339 24.93 6.73 -22.36
C ALA A 339 24.88 5.59 -23.40
N VAL A 340 24.89 4.34 -22.95
CA VAL A 340 24.74 3.16 -23.83
C VAL A 340 23.39 3.19 -24.55
N ARG A 341 22.28 3.38 -23.82
CA ARG A 341 20.94 3.45 -24.41
C ARG A 341 20.79 4.65 -25.35
N GLY A 342 21.34 5.80 -24.98
CA GLY A 342 21.32 7.01 -25.79
C GLY A 342 22.03 6.82 -27.12
N LYS A 343 23.19 6.15 -27.10
CA LYS A 343 23.91 5.78 -28.33
C LYS A 343 23.06 4.88 -29.23
N LEU A 344 22.47 3.81 -28.69
CA LEU A 344 21.60 2.90 -29.46
C LEU A 344 20.45 3.63 -30.17
N ILE A 345 19.78 4.55 -29.46
CA ILE A 345 18.66 5.32 -30.02
C ILE A 345 19.15 6.32 -31.09
N LYS A 346 20.30 6.96 -30.88
CA LYS A 346 20.93 7.85 -31.87
C LYS A 346 21.32 7.09 -33.14
N ASP A 347 21.97 5.95 -32.99
CA ASP A 347 22.40 5.10 -34.12
C ASP A 347 21.19 4.60 -34.91
N LYS A 348 20.13 4.16 -34.21
CA LYS A 348 18.85 3.76 -34.81
C LYS A 348 18.23 4.88 -35.65
N LYS A 349 18.19 6.10 -35.10
CA LYS A 349 17.69 7.29 -35.80
C LYS A 349 18.57 7.67 -37.00
N ALA A 350 19.89 7.60 -36.85
CA ALA A 350 20.85 7.88 -37.93
C ALA A 350 20.75 6.87 -39.07
N ALA A 351 20.41 5.61 -38.77
CA ALA A 351 20.14 4.56 -39.74
C ALA A 351 18.76 4.69 -40.42
N GLY A 352 18.00 5.77 -40.18
CA GLY A 352 16.67 5.99 -40.76
C GLY A 352 15.58 5.06 -40.21
N GLN A 353 15.84 4.35 -39.10
CA GLN A 353 14.84 3.47 -38.49
C GLN A 353 13.89 4.26 -37.60
N ALA A 354 12.61 3.90 -37.64
CA ALA A 354 11.59 4.50 -36.77
C ALA A 354 11.86 4.18 -35.30
N LEU A 355 11.84 5.22 -34.47
CA LEU A 355 11.88 5.05 -33.02
C LEU A 355 10.52 4.53 -32.53
N THR A 356 10.54 3.75 -31.45
CA THR A 356 9.31 3.42 -30.73
C THR A 356 8.81 4.66 -29.98
N PRO A 357 7.50 4.74 -29.65
CA PRO A 357 6.97 5.87 -28.88
C PRO A 357 7.71 6.12 -27.54
N GLU A 358 8.18 5.04 -26.90
CA GLU A 358 9.00 5.10 -25.69
C GLU A 358 10.37 5.75 -25.96
N GLU A 359 11.04 5.36 -27.05
CA GLU A 359 12.32 5.92 -27.48
C GLU A 359 12.18 7.39 -27.89
N GLU A 360 11.11 7.75 -28.59
CA GLU A 360 10.80 9.14 -28.95
C GLU A 360 10.62 10.01 -27.70
N ALA A 361 9.88 9.52 -26.71
CA ALA A 361 9.63 10.25 -25.47
C ALA A 361 10.90 10.51 -24.65
N ILE A 362 11.87 9.59 -24.67
CA ILE A 362 13.14 9.76 -23.94
C ILE A 362 14.23 10.45 -24.75
N PHE A 363 14.11 10.50 -26.08
CA PHE A 363 15.14 11.05 -26.99
C PHE A 363 15.67 12.44 -26.57
N PRO A 364 14.84 13.42 -26.16
CA PRO A 364 15.32 14.74 -25.73
C PRO A 364 16.19 14.72 -24.47
N TYR A 365 16.24 13.60 -23.75
CA TYR A 365 16.83 13.47 -22.42
C TYR A 365 18.00 12.47 -22.37
N ILE A 366 18.37 11.87 -23.51
CA ILE A 366 19.38 10.79 -23.56
C ILE A 366 20.79 11.26 -23.19
N ASP A 367 21.10 12.53 -23.42
CA ASP A 367 22.43 13.11 -23.11
C ASP A 367 22.49 13.78 -21.74
N ARG A 368 21.39 13.78 -20.97
CA ARG A 368 21.39 14.35 -19.62
C ARG A 368 22.19 13.44 -18.69
N VAL A 369 23.31 13.95 -18.18
CA VAL A 369 24.11 13.30 -17.15
C VAL A 369 23.68 13.82 -15.79
N GLN A 370 23.50 12.92 -14.83
CA GLN A 370 23.27 13.30 -13.45
C GLN A 370 24.62 13.55 -12.76
N GLU A 371 24.80 14.75 -12.21
CA GLU A 371 26.00 15.09 -11.43
C GLU A 371 26.02 14.31 -10.12
N VAL A 372 27.23 13.91 -9.70
CA VAL A 372 27.47 13.24 -8.43
C VAL A 372 27.74 14.31 -7.38
N ASP A 373 26.88 14.40 -6.37
CA ASP A 373 27.11 15.29 -5.23
C ASP A 373 28.44 14.99 -4.53
N THR A 374 29.09 16.01 -3.96
CA THR A 374 30.16 15.79 -2.98
C THR A 374 29.61 15.13 -1.72
N TYR A 375 30.47 14.55 -0.88
CA TYR A 375 30.05 13.95 0.38
C TYR A 375 29.35 14.97 1.30
N GLU A 376 29.82 16.21 1.32
CA GLU A 376 29.19 17.31 2.07
C GLU A 376 27.79 17.64 1.55
N GLN A 377 27.63 17.77 0.23
CA GLN A 377 26.31 18.01 -0.39
C GLN A 377 25.34 16.85 -0.12
N TYR A 378 25.83 15.61 -0.20
CA TYR A 378 25.07 14.41 0.14
C TYR A 378 24.59 14.42 1.60
N LEU A 379 25.50 14.68 2.54
CA LEU A 379 25.16 14.76 3.96
C LEU A 379 24.17 15.90 4.25
N LYS A 380 24.40 17.08 3.67
CA LYS A 380 23.50 18.23 3.82
C LYS A 380 22.07 17.90 3.40
N LYS A 381 21.90 17.17 2.29
CA LYS A 381 20.57 16.69 1.82
C LYS A 381 19.92 15.70 2.79
N ARG A 382 20.70 14.84 3.45
CA ARG A 382 20.17 13.87 4.44
C ARG A 382 19.83 14.53 5.78
N MET A 383 20.68 15.43 6.26
CA MET A 383 20.50 16.11 7.55
C MET A 383 19.38 17.16 7.51
N GLY A 384 19.02 17.67 6.33
CA GLY A 384 18.01 18.72 6.18
C GLY A 384 18.36 19.94 7.05
N ASN A 385 17.39 20.43 7.82
CA ASN A 385 17.58 21.60 8.69
C ASN A 385 18.66 21.40 9.77
N LEU A 386 18.97 20.15 10.14
CA LEU A 386 20.01 19.85 11.12
C LEU A 386 21.42 19.99 10.55
N SER A 387 21.59 20.19 9.23
CA SER A 387 22.92 20.41 8.63
C SER A 387 23.62 21.63 9.21
N ASN A 388 22.87 22.67 9.59
CA ASN A 388 23.43 23.89 10.18
C ASN A 388 24.08 23.64 11.55
N LYS A 389 23.62 22.60 12.26
CA LYS A 389 24.14 22.21 13.58
C LYS A 389 25.35 21.29 13.49
N PHE A 390 25.34 20.34 12.56
CA PHE A 390 26.35 19.28 12.49
C PHE A 390 27.37 19.44 11.37
N GLY A 391 27.10 20.29 10.37
CA GLY A 391 27.93 20.43 9.17
C GLY A 391 28.16 19.08 8.51
N ASN A 392 29.42 18.64 8.49
CA ASN A 392 29.85 17.36 7.90
C ASN A 392 30.00 16.23 8.95
N ASP A 393 29.68 16.46 10.23
CA ASP A 393 29.78 15.45 11.29
C ASP A 393 28.58 14.49 11.29
N ALA A 394 28.66 13.52 10.39
CA ALA A 394 27.68 12.44 10.26
C ALA A 394 27.51 11.62 11.56
N SER A 395 28.59 11.40 12.31
CA SER A 395 28.54 10.58 13.53
C SER A 395 27.79 11.31 14.64
N ALA A 396 28.06 12.59 14.87
CA ALA A 396 27.34 13.40 15.85
C ALA A 396 25.86 13.56 15.47
N PHE A 397 25.56 13.79 14.19
CA PHE A 397 24.18 13.85 13.69
C PHE A 397 23.40 12.56 13.97
N ARG A 398 23.97 11.41 13.59
CA ARG A 398 23.34 10.10 13.79
C ARG A 398 23.13 9.81 15.27
N LYS A 399 24.14 10.07 16.11
CA LYS A 399 24.06 9.91 17.56
C LYS A 399 22.93 10.77 18.13
N TYR A 400 22.90 12.06 17.79
CA TYR A 400 21.88 12.99 18.26
C TYR A 400 20.46 12.52 17.92
N LEU A 401 20.18 12.17 16.66
CA LEU A 401 18.85 11.71 16.29
C LEU A 401 18.48 10.38 16.92
N THR A 402 19.43 9.44 17.03
CA THR A 402 19.18 8.16 17.70
C THR A 402 18.79 8.36 19.15
N GLU A 403 19.50 9.23 19.88
CA GLU A 403 19.22 9.54 21.29
C GLU A 403 17.90 10.32 21.50
N ASN A 404 17.43 11.03 20.46
CA ASN A 404 16.22 11.87 20.51
C ASN A 404 15.05 11.27 19.72
N LEU A 405 15.13 10.02 19.26
CA LEU A 405 14.13 9.42 18.35
C LEU A 405 12.70 9.43 18.92
N LYS A 406 12.57 9.21 20.23
CA LYS A 406 11.29 9.25 20.99
C LYS A 406 10.64 10.64 21.09
N TYR A 407 11.34 11.68 20.65
CA TYR A 407 10.87 13.07 20.64
C TYR A 407 10.83 13.64 19.23
N VAL A 408 11.11 12.83 18.21
CA VAL A 408 10.97 13.25 16.82
C VAL A 408 9.51 13.55 16.55
N TYR A 409 9.22 14.66 15.90
CA TYR A 409 7.90 15.02 15.42
C TYR A 409 7.97 15.22 13.92
N CYS A 410 7.11 14.53 13.18
CA CYS A 410 6.98 14.66 11.74
C CYS A 410 5.78 15.55 11.45
N ASN A 411 6.01 16.73 10.87
CA ASN A 411 4.95 17.70 10.63
C ASN A 411 3.97 17.17 9.57
N PRO A 412 2.68 16.98 9.88
CA PRO A 412 1.71 16.49 8.91
C PRO A 412 1.54 17.38 7.67
N ALA A 413 1.72 18.70 7.83
CA ALA A 413 1.65 19.66 6.73
C ALA A 413 2.98 19.82 5.95
N GLY A 414 4.07 19.25 6.46
CA GLY A 414 5.39 19.28 5.85
C GLY A 414 5.55 18.27 4.72
N SER A 415 6.64 18.36 3.96
CA SER A 415 6.98 17.38 2.91
C SER A 415 8.25 16.62 3.29
N PHE A 416 8.08 15.46 3.90
CA PHE A 416 9.13 14.62 4.50
C PHE A 416 9.97 15.37 5.55
N GLU A 417 9.32 16.30 6.26
CA GLU A 417 9.94 17.13 7.28
C GLU A 417 9.82 16.49 8.67
N TYR A 418 10.87 16.65 9.46
CA TYR A 418 10.91 16.22 10.85
C TYR A 418 11.70 17.23 11.70
N SER A 419 11.40 17.27 12.99
CA SER A 419 12.10 18.05 14.00
C SER A 419 12.15 17.29 15.32
N ILE A 420 12.90 17.80 16.29
CA ILE A 420 12.73 17.38 17.69
C ILE A 420 11.63 18.26 18.30
N ASP A 421 10.64 17.64 18.91
CA ASP A 421 9.62 18.34 19.68
C ASP A 421 10.20 18.72 21.04
N GLU A 422 10.66 19.97 21.16
CA GLU A 422 11.30 20.47 22.38
C GLU A 422 10.32 20.56 23.56
N ASP A 423 9.01 20.75 23.34
CA ASP A 423 8.01 20.70 24.42
C ASP A 423 7.95 19.27 24.99
N VAL A 424 7.88 18.25 24.13
CA VAL A 424 7.81 16.84 24.55
C VAL A 424 9.13 16.40 25.18
N LYS A 425 10.27 16.82 24.61
CA LYS A 425 11.59 16.55 25.17
C LYS A 425 11.75 17.17 26.56
N HIS A 426 11.22 18.37 26.79
CA HIS A 426 11.20 19.03 28.10
C HIS A 426 10.32 18.27 29.11
N VAL A 427 9.17 17.75 28.69
CA VAL A 427 8.33 16.86 29.53
C VAL A 427 9.04 15.53 29.82
N GLY A 428 9.89 15.05 28.91
CA GLY A 428 10.74 13.88 29.09
C GLY A 428 10.04 12.54 28.84
N ILE A 429 8.82 12.55 28.29
CA ILE A 429 8.03 11.36 27.96
C ILE A 429 7.87 11.27 26.44
N SER A 430 7.99 10.06 25.87
CA SER A 430 7.86 9.82 24.43
C SER A 430 6.52 10.32 23.89
N ASN A 431 6.50 10.85 22.67
CA ASN A 431 5.24 11.23 22.02
C ASN A 431 4.34 10.05 21.63
N HIS A 432 4.89 8.84 21.50
CA HIS A 432 4.12 7.59 21.37
C HIS A 432 3.53 7.06 22.68
N ASP A 433 3.91 7.59 23.85
CA ASP A 433 3.44 7.07 25.16
C ASP A 433 2.28 7.91 25.71
N VAL A 434 1.14 7.27 25.97
CA VAL A 434 -0.06 7.92 26.53
C VAL A 434 0.21 8.63 27.86
N LYS A 435 1.26 8.23 28.60
CA LYS A 435 1.71 8.91 29.82
C LYS A 435 2.12 10.37 29.57
N LEU A 436 2.47 10.74 28.34
CA LEU A 436 2.70 12.14 27.96
C LEU A 436 1.44 12.96 28.22
N LEU A 437 0.27 12.47 27.79
CA LEU A 437 -1.01 13.12 28.01
C LEU A 437 -1.33 13.19 29.51
N GLU A 438 -1.16 12.09 30.24
CA GLU A 438 -1.40 12.03 31.71
C GLU A 438 -0.55 13.07 32.47
N LYS A 439 0.73 13.19 32.10
CA LYS A 439 1.65 14.18 32.68
C LYS A 439 1.21 15.60 32.36
N CYS A 440 0.86 15.91 31.12
CA CYS A 440 0.39 17.23 30.75
C CYS A 440 -0.94 17.59 31.44
N VAL A 441 -1.87 16.65 31.63
CA VAL A 441 -3.09 16.90 32.41
C VAL A 441 -2.77 17.21 33.88
N THR A 442 -1.81 16.52 34.46
CA THR A 442 -1.34 16.76 35.84
C THR A 442 -0.69 18.15 35.97
N MET A 443 0.17 18.52 35.02
CA MET A 443 0.79 19.85 34.94
C MET A 443 -0.28 20.95 34.84
N LEU A 444 -1.27 20.78 33.97
CA LEU A 444 -2.36 21.73 33.80
C LEU A 444 -3.21 21.87 35.08
N ALA A 445 -3.49 20.77 35.79
CA ALA A 445 -4.23 20.80 37.04
C ALA A 445 -3.48 21.49 38.19
N ALA A 446 -2.15 21.38 38.19
CA ALA A 446 -1.28 21.99 39.19
C ALA A 446 -0.87 23.44 38.84
N ASN A 447 -1.32 23.97 37.70
CA ASN A 447 -0.85 25.24 37.14
C ASN A 447 0.69 25.29 36.94
N ASP A 448 1.32 24.13 36.69
CA ASP A 448 2.74 24.00 36.37
C ASP A 448 2.92 24.03 34.85
N GLN A 449 3.48 25.13 34.33
CA GLN A 449 3.66 25.36 32.88
C GLN A 449 2.40 25.03 32.06
N PRO A 450 1.24 25.63 32.41
CA PRO A 450 -0.06 25.27 31.84
C PRO A 450 -0.12 25.48 30.32
N GLU A 451 0.58 26.48 29.79
CA GLU A 451 0.65 26.74 28.35
C GLU A 451 1.36 25.61 27.59
N LEU A 452 2.49 25.11 28.11
CA LEU A 452 3.22 24.00 27.51
C LEU A 452 2.35 22.74 27.52
N ALA A 453 1.77 22.41 28.67
CA ALA A 453 0.87 21.27 28.79
C ALA A 453 -0.30 21.35 27.80
N SER A 454 -0.92 22.52 27.68
CA SER A 454 -2.02 22.77 26.73
C SER A 454 -1.59 22.60 25.27
N ARG A 455 -0.42 23.12 24.89
CA ARG A 455 0.13 22.93 23.52
C ARG A 455 0.35 21.46 23.19
N VAL A 456 0.95 20.69 24.10
CA VAL A 456 1.21 19.26 23.89
C VAL A 456 -0.10 18.48 23.77
N LEU A 457 -1.06 18.70 24.68
CA LEU A 457 -2.36 18.01 24.65
C LEU A 457 -3.10 18.26 23.31
N LYS A 458 -3.12 19.50 22.83
CA LYS A 458 -3.77 19.88 21.56
C LYS A 458 -3.03 19.38 20.33
N ARG A 459 -1.69 19.31 20.39
CA ARG A 459 -0.87 18.79 19.28
C ARG A 459 -1.13 17.31 19.05
N TYR A 460 -1.17 16.52 20.13
CA TYR A 460 -1.19 15.07 20.08
C TYR A 460 -2.57 14.44 20.23
N THR A 461 -3.66 15.21 20.24
CA THR A 461 -5.03 14.69 20.26
C THR A 461 -5.92 15.45 19.27
N ASN A 462 -7.15 14.98 19.05
CA ASN A 462 -8.17 15.73 18.29
C ASN A 462 -9.05 16.61 19.18
N GLU A 463 -8.70 16.74 20.46
CA GLU A 463 -9.47 17.48 21.43
C GLU A 463 -8.91 18.89 21.62
N ASN A 464 -9.76 19.81 22.10
CA ASN A 464 -9.38 21.20 22.33
C ASN A 464 -9.92 21.73 23.68
N PHE A 465 -9.98 20.85 24.69
CA PHE A 465 -10.45 21.25 26.01
C PHE A 465 -9.57 22.33 26.64
N ILE A 466 -10.18 23.17 27.46
CA ILE A 466 -9.47 24.25 28.16
C ILE A 466 -9.11 23.81 29.59
N SER A 467 -10.03 23.13 30.29
CA SER A 467 -9.83 22.79 31.70
C SER A 467 -9.13 21.45 31.90
N ALA A 468 -8.33 21.32 32.96
CA ALA A 468 -7.71 20.05 33.33
C ALA A 468 -8.74 18.96 33.67
N ASN A 469 -9.93 19.34 34.14
CA ASN A 469 -11.00 18.40 34.48
C ASN A 469 -11.57 17.74 33.22
N ASP A 470 -11.81 18.51 32.16
CA ASP A 470 -12.32 17.96 30.90
C ASP A 470 -11.31 17.00 30.28
N TRP A 471 -10.03 17.37 30.26
CA TRP A 471 -8.96 16.49 29.81
C TRP A 471 -8.87 15.20 30.64
N ARG A 472 -8.96 15.30 31.98
CA ARG A 472 -8.93 14.14 32.87
C ARG A 472 -10.13 13.22 32.61
N ASN A 473 -11.33 13.79 32.45
CA ASN A 473 -12.55 13.04 32.17
C ASN A 473 -12.41 12.28 30.84
N TRP A 474 -12.03 12.98 29.77
CA TRP A 474 -11.81 12.36 28.46
C TRP A 474 -10.77 11.25 28.51
N LEU A 475 -9.63 11.50 29.17
CA LEU A 475 -8.55 10.52 29.25
C LEU A 475 -8.99 9.30 30.06
N SER A 476 -9.68 9.48 31.18
CA SER A 476 -10.19 8.37 32.01
C SER A 476 -11.18 7.48 31.25
N GLN A 477 -12.04 8.07 30.41
CA GLN A 477 -13.04 7.35 29.62
C GLN A 477 -12.42 6.59 28.45
N ASN A 478 -11.36 7.14 27.85
CA ASN A 478 -10.80 6.64 26.59
C ASN A 478 -9.47 5.91 26.73
N ARG A 479 -8.82 5.95 27.90
CA ARG A 479 -7.43 5.48 28.10
C ARG A 479 -7.12 4.13 27.47
N SER A 480 -7.98 3.13 27.69
CA SER A 480 -7.80 1.77 27.18
C SER A 480 -8.02 1.63 25.68
N LYS A 481 -8.64 2.62 25.06
CA LYS A 481 -8.97 2.67 23.62
C LYS A 481 -8.00 3.55 22.83
N LEU A 482 -7.14 4.31 23.49
CA LEU A 482 -6.18 5.19 22.81
C LEU A 482 -5.07 4.38 22.14
N PHE A 483 -4.75 4.75 20.91
CA PHE A 483 -3.57 4.31 20.18
C PHE A 483 -2.93 5.52 19.49
N PHE A 484 -1.62 5.46 19.29
CA PHE A 484 -0.87 6.51 18.60
C PHE A 484 -0.73 6.17 17.12
N THR A 485 -0.95 7.16 16.24
CA THR A 485 -0.74 7.01 14.81
C THR A 485 0.06 8.16 14.23
N GLU A 486 1.20 7.82 13.64
CA GLU A 486 2.00 8.77 12.88
C GLU A 486 1.30 9.12 11.58
N THR A 487 0.85 8.12 10.82
CA THR A 487 0.21 8.28 9.50
C THR A 487 -1.16 8.98 9.57
N GLY A 488 -1.81 8.96 10.74
CA GLY A 488 -3.04 9.69 11.07
C GLY A 488 -2.81 11.15 11.51
N GLY A 489 -1.63 11.71 11.26
CA GLY A 489 -1.30 13.09 11.59
C GLY A 489 -0.58 13.26 12.92
N TYR A 490 0.13 12.22 13.38
CA TYR A 490 0.97 12.24 14.57
C TYR A 490 0.17 12.46 15.88
N LYS A 491 -0.91 11.69 16.06
CA LYS A 491 -1.90 11.86 17.14
C LYS A 491 -2.27 10.57 17.86
N PHE A 492 -2.70 10.72 19.12
CA PHE A 492 -3.52 9.73 19.82
C PHE A 492 -4.96 9.79 19.31
N MET A 493 -5.48 8.64 18.89
CA MET A 493 -6.84 8.45 18.40
C MET A 493 -7.55 7.37 19.21
N ILE A 494 -8.88 7.40 19.22
CA ILE A 494 -9.71 6.44 19.93
C ILE A 494 -10.03 5.27 19.01
N ASN A 495 -9.79 4.05 19.47
CA ASN A 495 -10.22 2.83 18.79
C ASN A 495 -11.74 2.68 18.87
N THR A 496 -12.44 3.10 17.81
CA THR A 496 -13.90 3.01 17.70
C THR A 496 -14.42 1.59 17.44
N TYR A 497 -13.53 0.60 17.20
CA TYR A 497 -13.96 -0.80 17.08
C TYR A 497 -14.01 -1.52 18.42
N SER A 498 -13.32 -0.99 19.44
CA SER A 498 -13.38 -1.52 20.80
C SER A 498 -14.70 -1.13 21.47
N LYS A 499 -15.48 -2.15 21.85
CA LYS A 499 -16.70 -1.96 22.65
C LYS A 499 -16.33 -1.48 24.04
#